data_AF-A0A2H6N9C8-F1
#
_entry.id   AF-A0A2H6N9C8-F1
#
_cell.length_a   1.000
_cell.length_b   1.000
_cell.length_c   1.000
_cell.angle_alpha   90.00
_cell.angle_beta   90.00
_cell.angle_gamma   90.00
#
_symmetry.space_group_name_H-M   'P 1'
#
loop_
_entity.id
_entity.type
_entity.pdbx_description
1 polymer ?
#
loop_
_entity_poly.entity_id
_entity_poly.type
_entity_poly.pdbx_seq_one_letter_code
_entity_poly.pdbx_strand_id
1 'polypeptide(L)'
;DTHYFIKTTSPESDLGTLRLTSGRKALENGINVTVSQSTTVVNGRTRRFADVEMQYGALALHVRYGMTLDEEKARILEQARQRALSNAWAREQQRVRDGEEGARLWTEGEKRQLLSAGKVQGYDGYYVLSVEQYPELADSANNIQFLRQSEIGKR
;
A
#
# COMPACT_ATOMS: atom_id res chain seq x y z
N ASP A 1 5.60 -12.22 0.05
CA ASP A 1 6.29 -12.27 1.34
C ASP A 1 7.26 -11.09 1.36
N THR A 2 6.79 -9.94 1.86
CA THR A 2 7.49 -8.67 1.68
C THR A 2 7.71 -8.01 3.03
N HIS A 3 8.97 -7.70 3.33
CA HIS A 3 9.39 -7.13 4.61
C HIS A 3 10.06 -5.79 4.39
N TYR A 4 9.78 -4.84 5.28
CA TYR A 4 10.29 -3.48 5.18
C TYR A 4 11.16 -3.15 6.39
N PHE A 5 12.34 -2.60 6.10
CA PHE A 5 13.31 -2.13 7.08
C PHE A 5 13.69 -0.70 6.77
N ILE A 6 14.11 0.04 7.79
CA ILE A 6 14.69 1.36 7.63
C ILE A 6 16.13 1.39 8.13
N LYS A 7 16.94 2.24 7.50
CA LYS A 7 18.25 2.66 8.02
C LYS A 7 18.28 4.19 8.07
N THR A 8 18.60 4.72 9.24
CA THR A 8 18.69 6.17 9.48
C THR A 8 20.05 6.74 9.05
N THR A 9 21.03 5.89 8.78
CA THR A 9 22.35 6.27 8.25
C THR A 9 22.30 6.55 6.75
N SER A 10 23.38 7.13 6.22
CA SER A 10 23.54 7.30 4.76
C SER A 10 23.60 5.93 4.05
N PRO A 11 23.03 5.80 2.83
CA PRO A 11 23.15 4.58 2.04
C PRO A 11 24.55 4.35 1.44
N GLU A 12 25.43 5.35 1.42
CA GLU A 12 26.69 5.33 0.64
C GLU A 12 27.59 4.13 0.94
N SER A 13 27.74 3.75 2.22
CA SER A 13 28.56 2.60 2.62
C SER A 13 27.97 1.28 2.10
N ASP A 14 26.65 1.12 2.19
CA ASP A 14 25.95 -0.10 1.75
C ASP A 14 25.94 -0.20 0.22
N LEU A 15 25.67 0.92 -0.47
CA LEU A 15 25.72 0.99 -1.94
C LEU A 15 27.13 0.74 -2.47
N GLY A 16 28.16 1.24 -1.77
CA GLY A 16 29.57 0.96 -2.08
C GLY A 16 29.89 -0.53 -1.94
N THR A 17 29.39 -1.17 -0.89
CA THR A 17 29.54 -2.62 -0.67
C THR A 17 28.86 -3.43 -1.77
N LEU A 18 27.64 -3.03 -2.18
CA LEU A 18 26.91 -3.67 -3.28
C LEU A 18 27.54 -3.41 -4.65
N ARG A 19 28.40 -2.38 -4.75
CA ARG A 19 28.91 -1.82 -6.02
C ARG A 19 27.76 -1.51 -6.98
N LEU A 20 26.70 -0.91 -6.45
CA LEU A 20 25.48 -0.59 -7.19
C LEU A 20 24.89 0.70 -6.65
N THR A 21 24.81 1.74 -7.49
CA THR A 21 24.24 3.03 -7.13
C THR A 21 22.79 3.17 -7.60
N SER A 22 22.41 2.53 -8.70
CA SER A 22 21.03 2.49 -9.17
C SER A 22 20.81 1.29 -10.11
N GLY A 23 19.56 0.93 -10.35
CA GLY A 23 19.20 -0.16 -11.24
C GLY A 23 19.24 -1.51 -10.54
N ARG A 24 19.37 -2.59 -11.31
CA ARG A 24 19.27 -3.98 -10.83
C ARG A 24 20.57 -4.74 -11.06
N LYS A 25 20.93 -5.61 -10.10
CA LYS A 25 22.07 -6.53 -10.15
C LYS A 25 21.67 -7.88 -9.56
N ALA A 26 21.97 -8.97 -10.28
CA ALA A 26 21.92 -10.31 -9.70
C ALA A 26 23.24 -10.61 -9.01
N LEU A 27 23.18 -11.17 -7.80
CA LEU A 27 24.33 -11.69 -7.07
C LEU A 27 24.60 -13.14 -7.49
N GLU A 28 25.80 -13.65 -7.19
CA GLU A 28 26.24 -15.00 -7.56
C GLU A 28 25.35 -16.10 -6.96
N ASN A 29 24.75 -15.84 -5.80
CA ASN A 29 23.81 -16.75 -5.14
C ASN A 29 22.35 -16.65 -5.66
N GLY A 30 22.12 -15.91 -6.76
CA GLY A 30 20.82 -15.76 -7.39
C GLY A 30 19.89 -14.71 -6.77
N ILE A 31 20.34 -13.99 -5.72
CA ILE A 31 19.57 -12.87 -5.15
C ILE A 31 19.58 -11.70 -6.14
N ASN A 32 18.41 -11.16 -6.43
CA ASN A 32 18.28 -9.93 -7.20
C ASN A 32 18.29 -8.72 -6.26
N VAL A 33 19.18 -7.79 -6.51
CA VAL A 33 19.25 -6.51 -5.79
C VAL A 33 18.81 -5.40 -6.73
N THR A 34 17.83 -4.59 -6.32
CA THR A 34 17.42 -3.38 -7.04
C THR A 34 17.64 -2.17 -6.15
N VAL A 35 18.30 -1.14 -6.68
CA VAL A 35 18.53 0.13 -6.01
C VAL A 35 17.80 1.22 -6.75
N SER A 36 16.93 1.94 -6.04
CA SER A 36 16.33 3.18 -6.50
C SER A 36 16.76 4.33 -5.58
N GLN A 37 17.06 5.48 -6.17
CA GLN A 37 17.39 6.69 -5.43
C GLN A 37 16.51 7.84 -5.90
N SER A 38 16.08 8.67 -4.97
CA SER A 38 15.32 9.89 -5.27
C SER A 38 15.75 11.02 -4.36
N THR A 39 15.52 12.25 -4.79
CA THR A 39 15.80 13.45 -3.99
C THR A 39 14.59 14.35 -4.04
N THR A 40 14.14 14.83 -2.88
CA THR A 40 13.08 15.84 -2.82
C THR A 40 13.42 16.90 -1.78
N VAL A 41 12.77 18.07 -1.88
CA VAL A 41 12.92 19.17 -0.92
C VAL A 41 11.80 19.06 0.10
N VAL A 42 12.15 18.82 1.37
CA VAL A 42 11.22 18.75 2.49
C VAL A 42 11.54 19.90 3.44
N ASN A 43 10.56 20.78 3.70
CA ASN A 43 10.73 21.95 4.56
C ASN A 43 11.96 22.82 4.16
N GLY A 44 12.16 23.03 2.85
CA GLY A 44 13.28 23.82 2.32
C GLY A 44 14.65 23.11 2.37
N ARG A 45 14.71 21.86 2.85
CA ARG A 45 15.95 21.05 2.89
C ARG A 45 15.89 19.93 1.88
N THR A 46 16.94 19.81 1.06
CA THR A 46 17.13 18.68 0.16
C THR A 46 17.33 17.40 0.97
N ARG A 47 16.49 16.40 0.74
CA ARG A 47 16.54 15.08 1.37
C ARG A 47 16.71 14.01 0.31
N ARG A 48 17.70 13.14 0.49
CA ARG A 48 17.97 11.98 -0.38
C ARG A 48 17.33 10.74 0.22
N PHE A 49 16.70 9.96 -0.64
CA PHE A 49 16.11 8.67 -0.31
C PHE A 49 16.77 7.60 -1.16
N ALA A 50 16.93 6.42 -0.58
CA ALA A 50 17.28 5.23 -1.31
C ALA A 50 16.38 4.08 -0.87
N ASP A 51 16.06 3.19 -1.81
CA ASP A 51 15.46 1.91 -1.53
C ASP A 51 16.36 0.83 -2.12
N VAL A 52 16.76 -0.12 -1.26
CA VAL A 52 17.50 -1.31 -1.65
C VAL A 52 16.56 -2.49 -1.46
N GLU A 53 16.07 -3.03 -2.57
CA GLU A 53 15.26 -4.24 -2.60
C GLU A 53 16.16 -5.46 -2.83
N MET A 54 16.03 -6.48 -1.99
CA MET A 54 16.66 -7.79 -2.16
C MET A 54 15.57 -8.84 -2.33
N GLN A 55 15.54 -9.50 -3.49
CA GLN A 55 14.50 -10.44 -3.87
C GLN A 55 15.06 -11.82 -4.20
N TYR A 56 14.42 -12.87 -3.66
CA TYR A 56 14.68 -14.26 -4.02
C TYR A 56 13.36 -15.06 -4.00
N GLY A 57 12.90 -15.50 -5.17
CA GLY A 57 11.58 -16.11 -5.30
C GLY A 57 10.46 -15.15 -4.88
N ALA A 58 9.60 -15.59 -3.97
CA ALA A 58 8.49 -14.79 -3.44
C ALA A 58 8.87 -13.85 -2.28
N LEU A 59 10.08 -14.01 -1.71
CA LEU A 59 10.62 -13.17 -0.64
C LEU A 59 11.19 -11.87 -1.22
N ALA A 60 10.79 -10.75 -0.66
CA ALA A 60 11.34 -9.43 -0.94
C ALA A 60 11.64 -8.67 0.35
N LEU A 61 12.85 -8.16 0.48
CA LEU A 61 13.29 -7.32 1.61
C LEU A 61 13.59 -5.92 1.09
N HIS A 62 12.89 -4.90 1.58
CA HIS A 62 13.18 -3.50 1.28
C HIS A 62 13.95 -2.86 2.43
N VAL A 63 15.06 -2.20 2.13
CA VAL A 63 15.80 -1.37 3.08
C VAL A 63 15.75 0.07 2.61
N ARG A 64 15.03 0.88 3.36
CA ARG A 64 14.71 2.26 3.02
C ARG A 64 15.59 3.23 3.80
N TYR A 65 16.20 4.18 3.09
CA TYR A 65 17.11 5.18 3.65
C TYR A 65 16.51 6.58 3.50
N GLY A 66 16.87 7.46 4.44
CA GLY A 66 16.49 8.88 4.37
C GLY A 66 15.08 9.20 4.83
N MET A 67 14.38 8.26 5.46
CA MET A 67 13.06 8.46 6.09
C MET A 67 13.07 8.05 7.56
N THR A 68 12.10 8.56 8.31
CA THR A 68 11.82 8.09 9.66
C THR A 68 10.99 6.80 9.64
N LEU A 69 10.94 6.13 10.79
CA LEU A 69 10.11 4.94 10.95
C LEU A 69 8.63 5.25 10.70
N ASP A 70 8.16 6.39 11.21
CA ASP A 70 6.75 6.79 11.09
C ASP A 70 6.39 7.15 9.65
N GLU A 71 7.28 7.81 8.92
CA GLU A 71 7.10 8.10 7.49
C GLU A 71 6.96 6.80 6.67
N GLU A 72 7.82 5.81 6.92
CA GLU A 72 7.77 4.54 6.20
C GLU A 72 6.55 3.69 6.60
N LYS A 73 6.21 3.65 7.89
CA LYS A 73 4.99 2.98 8.37
C LYS A 73 3.75 3.58 7.72
N ALA A 74 3.62 4.91 7.71
CA ALA A 74 2.50 5.60 7.08
C ALA A 74 2.41 5.27 5.58
N ARG A 75 3.56 5.27 4.88
CA ARG A 75 3.62 4.89 3.46
C ARG A 75 3.14 3.47 3.21
N ILE A 76 3.59 2.50 4.01
CA ILE A 76 3.20 1.08 3.89
C ILE A 76 1.71 0.91 4.17
N LEU A 77 1.19 1.53 5.23
CA LEU A 77 -0.22 1.47 5.59
C LEU A 77 -1.12 2.08 4.50
N GLU A 78 -0.70 3.18 3.87
CA GLU A 78 -1.44 3.77 2.76
C GLU A 78 -1.44 2.87 1.52
N GLN A 79 -0.31 2.24 1.19
CA GLN A 79 -0.28 1.26 0.10
C GLN A 79 -1.17 0.04 0.37
N ALA A 80 -1.17 -0.46 1.61
CA ALA A 80 -2.07 -1.54 2.03
C ALA A 80 -3.54 -1.11 1.93
N ARG A 81 -3.86 0.12 2.36
CA ARG A 81 -5.20 0.70 2.24
C ARG A 81 -5.68 0.75 0.79
N GLN A 82 -4.84 1.21 -0.13
CA GLN A 82 -5.18 1.28 -1.55
C GLN A 82 -5.51 -0.09 -2.14
N ARG A 83 -4.73 -1.11 -1.79
CA ARG A 83 -4.99 -2.50 -2.20
C ARG A 83 -6.26 -3.06 -1.57
N ALA A 84 -6.47 -2.85 -0.27
CA ALA A 84 -7.69 -3.26 0.44
C ALA A 84 -8.94 -2.64 -0.20
N LEU A 85 -8.91 -1.33 -0.50
CA LEU A 85 -10.00 -0.61 -1.16
C LEU A 85 -10.27 -1.13 -2.57
N SER A 86 -9.22 -1.28 -3.39
CA SER A 86 -9.35 -1.80 -4.75
C SER A 86 -9.97 -3.19 -4.77
N ASN A 87 -9.49 -4.08 -3.89
CA ASN A 87 -10.01 -5.43 -3.75
C ASN A 87 -11.44 -5.46 -3.20
N ALA A 88 -11.78 -4.60 -2.24
CA ALA A 88 -13.13 -4.50 -1.69
C ALA A 88 -14.13 -4.06 -2.77
N TRP A 89 -13.81 -3.01 -3.54
CA TRP A 89 -14.65 -2.54 -4.63
C TRP A 89 -14.81 -3.59 -5.74
N ALA A 90 -13.72 -4.27 -6.12
CA ALA A 90 -13.78 -5.33 -7.12
C ALA A 90 -14.68 -6.50 -6.68
N ARG A 91 -14.56 -6.93 -5.41
CA ARG A 91 -15.43 -7.96 -4.83
C ARG A 91 -16.89 -7.52 -4.82
N GLU A 92 -17.16 -6.29 -4.41
CA GLU A 92 -18.52 -5.77 -4.34
C GLU A 92 -19.16 -5.66 -5.72
N GLN A 93 -18.39 -5.20 -6.72
CA GLN A 93 -18.84 -5.18 -8.11
C GLN A 93 -19.17 -6.59 -8.61
N GLN A 94 -18.34 -7.58 -8.26
CA GLN A 94 -18.59 -8.97 -8.64
C GLN A 94 -19.84 -9.54 -7.98
N ARG A 95 -20.06 -9.29 -6.69
CA ARG A 95 -21.29 -9.71 -5.98
C ARG A 95 -22.56 -9.15 -6.64
N VAL A 96 -22.56 -7.86 -6.95
CA VAL A 96 -23.70 -7.23 -7.64
C VAL A 96 -23.90 -7.81 -9.04
N ARG A 97 -22.83 -8.17 -9.75
CA ARG A 97 -22.90 -8.83 -11.06
C ARG A 97 -23.51 -10.22 -10.96
N ASP A 98 -23.20 -10.95 -9.89
CA ASP A 98 -23.68 -12.32 -9.64
C ASP A 98 -25.09 -12.34 -9.01
N GLY A 99 -25.66 -11.19 -8.68
CA GLY A 99 -26.96 -11.06 -8.02
C GLY A 99 -26.94 -11.45 -6.54
N GLU A 100 -25.75 -11.55 -5.95
CA GLU A 100 -25.57 -11.80 -4.52
C GLU A 100 -25.92 -10.57 -3.69
N GLU A 101 -26.21 -10.80 -2.41
CA GLU A 101 -26.33 -9.70 -1.47
C GLU A 101 -24.96 -9.02 -1.29
N GLY A 102 -24.89 -7.74 -1.67
CA GLY A 102 -23.70 -6.93 -1.50
C GLY A 102 -23.33 -6.76 -0.02
N ALA A 103 -22.11 -6.29 0.26
CA ALA A 103 -21.74 -5.82 1.59
C ALA A 103 -22.67 -4.71 2.12
N ARG A 104 -23.45 -4.10 1.23
CA ARG A 104 -24.47 -3.10 1.53
C ARG A 104 -25.67 -3.21 0.59
N LEU A 105 -26.82 -2.74 1.06
CA LEU A 105 -28.00 -2.51 0.22
C LEU A 105 -27.79 -1.31 -0.72
N TRP A 106 -27.45 -1.61 -1.97
CA TRP A 106 -27.36 -0.63 -3.05
C TRP A 106 -28.72 -0.44 -3.72
N THR A 107 -29.08 0.81 -4.00
CA THR A 107 -30.21 1.13 -4.87
C THR A 107 -29.91 0.73 -6.32
N GLU A 108 -30.95 0.60 -7.16
CA GLU A 108 -30.78 0.23 -8.58
C GLU A 108 -29.93 1.23 -9.39
N GLY A 109 -29.91 2.50 -8.97
CA GLY A 109 -29.02 3.51 -9.56
C GLY A 109 -27.56 3.28 -9.16
N GLU A 110 -27.31 2.98 -7.89
CA GLU A 110 -25.96 2.72 -7.36
C GLU A 110 -25.39 1.40 -7.90
N LYS A 111 -26.20 0.35 -8.02
CA LYS A 111 -25.79 -0.91 -8.67
C LYS A 111 -25.31 -0.67 -10.10
N ARG A 112 -26.04 0.14 -10.88
CA ARG A 112 -25.65 0.54 -12.24
C ARG A 112 -24.31 1.31 -12.25
N GLN A 113 -24.10 2.22 -11.30
CA GLN A 113 -22.82 2.91 -11.16
C GLN A 113 -21.68 1.95 -10.82
N LEU A 114 -21.89 1.06 -9.84
CA LEU A 114 -20.90 0.08 -9.44
C LEU A 114 -20.49 -0.84 -10.60
N LEU A 115 -21.46 -1.35 -11.37
CA LEU A 115 -21.19 -2.22 -12.51
C LEU A 115 -20.46 -1.51 -13.66
N SER A 116 -20.72 -0.21 -13.87
CA SER A 116 -20.13 0.56 -14.97
C SER A 116 -18.78 1.22 -14.63
N ALA A 117 -18.63 1.74 -13.41
CA ALA A 117 -17.47 2.52 -12.99
C ALA A 117 -16.59 1.82 -11.93
N GLY A 118 -17.03 0.67 -11.40
CA GLY A 118 -16.31 -0.08 -10.35
C GLY A 118 -16.40 0.55 -8.96
N LYS A 119 -17.16 1.64 -8.81
CA LYS A 119 -17.39 2.33 -7.53
C LYS A 119 -18.71 3.10 -7.58
N VAL A 120 -19.22 3.48 -6.41
CA VAL A 120 -20.43 4.30 -6.28
C VAL A 120 -20.05 5.71 -5.84
N GLN A 121 -20.57 6.73 -6.51
CA GLN A 121 -20.26 8.12 -6.17
C GLN A 121 -20.79 8.48 -4.77
N GLY A 122 -19.98 9.18 -3.98
CA GLY A 122 -20.34 9.60 -2.62
C GLY A 122 -20.13 8.53 -1.55
N TYR A 123 -19.62 7.36 -1.93
CA TYR A 123 -19.18 6.32 -1.00
C TYR A 123 -17.67 6.18 -1.02
N ASP A 124 -17.10 6.06 0.18
CA ASP A 124 -15.71 5.74 0.39
C ASP A 124 -15.59 4.49 1.28
N GLY A 125 -14.43 3.83 1.22
CA GLY A 125 -14.15 2.67 2.07
C GLY A 125 -13.44 3.07 3.35
N TYR A 126 -13.93 2.55 4.47
CA TYR A 126 -13.39 2.79 5.81
C TYR A 126 -13.04 1.47 6.47
N TYR A 127 -12.04 1.47 7.34
CA TYR A 127 -11.72 0.29 8.12
C TYR A 127 -12.82 0.01 9.15
N VAL A 128 -13.19 -1.26 9.28
CA VAL A 128 -14.11 -1.72 10.33
C VAL A 128 -13.37 -1.80 11.67
N LEU A 129 -12.21 -2.48 11.67
CA LEU A 129 -11.28 -2.60 12.79
C LEU A 129 -10.09 -1.65 12.59
N SER A 130 -9.66 -1.00 13.67
CA SER A 130 -8.53 -0.05 13.62
C SER A 130 -7.24 -0.75 13.20
N VAL A 131 -6.62 -0.26 12.13
CA VAL A 131 -5.32 -0.74 11.64
C VAL A 131 -4.14 -0.32 12.53
N GLU A 132 -4.35 0.60 13.46
CA GLU A 132 -3.36 0.93 14.49
C GLU A 132 -3.24 -0.20 15.51
N GLN A 133 -4.36 -0.89 15.80
CA GLN A 133 -4.42 -2.03 16.71
C GLN A 133 -4.19 -3.36 15.98
N TYR A 134 -4.65 -3.46 14.72
CA TYR A 134 -4.59 -4.66 13.90
C TYR A 134 -3.93 -4.36 12.53
N PRO A 135 -2.63 -4.03 12.49
CA PRO A 135 -1.93 -3.67 11.26
C PRO A 135 -1.92 -4.79 10.20
N GLU A 136 -2.02 -6.05 10.63
CA GLU A 136 -2.14 -7.22 9.76
C GLU A 136 -3.42 -7.20 8.90
N LEU A 137 -4.44 -6.43 9.29
CA LEU A 137 -5.68 -6.28 8.55
C LEU A 137 -5.66 -5.10 7.56
N ALA A 138 -4.57 -4.34 7.46
CA ALA A 138 -4.50 -3.13 6.63
C ALA A 138 -4.69 -3.42 5.12
N ASP A 139 -4.33 -4.61 4.66
CA ASP A 139 -4.51 -5.04 3.25
C ASP A 139 -5.77 -5.89 3.04
N SER A 140 -6.57 -6.11 4.10
CA SER A 140 -7.73 -6.98 4.04
C SER A 140 -8.95 -6.24 3.51
N ALA A 141 -9.41 -6.63 2.32
CA ALA A 141 -10.69 -6.16 1.77
C ALA A 141 -11.89 -6.50 2.67
N ASN A 142 -11.81 -7.56 3.48
CA ASN A 142 -12.87 -7.92 4.43
C ASN A 142 -12.94 -6.97 5.64
N ASN A 143 -11.88 -6.17 5.86
CA ASN A 143 -11.87 -5.14 6.90
C ASN A 143 -12.35 -3.77 6.35
N ILE A 144 -12.90 -3.72 5.13
CA ILE A 144 -13.41 -2.49 4.52
C ILE A 144 -14.95 -2.50 4.53
N GLN A 145 -15.53 -1.37 4.92
CA GLN A 145 -16.96 -1.07 4.79
C GLN A 145 -17.17 0.21 3.97
N PHE A 146 -18.24 0.26 3.17
CA PHE A 146 -18.57 1.43 2.35
C PHE A 146 -19.57 2.35 3.05
N LEU A 147 -19.17 3.60 3.28
CA LEU A 147 -19.97 4.61 3.97
C LEU A 147 -20.02 5.90 3.15
N ARG A 148 -21.13 6.63 3.27
CA ARG A 148 -21.23 8.03 2.84
C ARG A 148 -20.68 8.95 3.92
N GLN A 149 -20.29 10.17 3.53
CA GLN A 149 -19.84 11.19 4.48
C GLN A 149 -20.83 11.47 5.62
N SER A 150 -22.14 11.42 5.34
CA SER A 150 -23.20 11.63 6.33
C SER A 150 -23.34 10.52 7.39
N GLU A 151 -22.63 9.41 7.20
CA GLU A 151 -22.64 8.23 8.08
C GLU A 151 -21.37 8.16 8.93
N ILE A 152 -20.35 8.95 8.59
CA ILE A 152 -19.10 9.04 9.34
C ILE A 152 -19.43 9.71 10.69
N GLY A 153 -19.07 9.04 11.79
CA GLY A 153 -19.23 9.57 13.15
C GLY A 153 -20.60 9.36 13.80
N LYS A 154 -21.54 8.64 13.16
CA LYS A 154 -22.79 8.18 13.81
C LYS A 154 -22.59 6.88 14.62
N ARG A 155 -21.37 6.66 15.13
CA ARG A 155 -21.01 5.52 15.98
C ARG A 155 -20.91 5.98 17.42
#